data_AF-A0A387BPW9-F1
#
_entry.id   AF-A0A387BPW9-F1
#
_cell.length_a   1.000
_cell.length_b   1.000
_cell.length_c   1.000
_cell.angle_alpha   90.00
_cell.angle_beta   90.00
_cell.angle_gamma   90.00
#
_symmetry.space_group_name_H-M   'P 1'
#
loop_
_entity.id
_entity.type
_entity.pdbx_description
1 polymer ?
#
loop_
_entity_poly.entity_id
_entity_poly.type
_entity_poly.pdbx_seq_one_letter_code
_entity_poly.pdbx_strand_id
1 'polypeptide(L)'
;MSTVIPSRETNRPSELPTTIAPSDAAVDETGRRRTYEVRTYGCQMNVHDSERLAGSLEAAGYLPADGAEADIVVINTCAVRENADNKLYGNLGHLASVKRRHTGMQIAVGGCLAQKDKSVILEKAPWVDVVFGTHNMGSLPSLLERARHNDEAEIEILEALETFPSTLPTKRDSSYSGWVSISVGCNNTCTFCIVPSLRGKERDRRPGEILAELRSLVDQGAIEVTLLGQNVNSYGVEFGDRQAFGKLLRAAGQIEGLERVRFTSPHPAAFTDDVIDAMAETPNVMPQLHMPLQSGSDRILRAMRRSYRSEKFLGILDRVRAKIPNAAISTDIIVGFPGETEEDFQETLRVVEQARFASAFTFQYSIRPGTPAATMADQVPKAVVQERYERLTAVQERISLEENERQLGRTVEVLVSTGEGKKDGETHRMSGRAEDSRLVHFEVPANSPVPRPGDVVTVQVTHAAPFHLLADSPQGAPLAIRRTRAGDAWDAEQAEACGIPSGHSHGAATGASGSVTLGMPTLRPLGESAIAVATAPIYDLNDELR
;
A
#
# COMPACT_ATOMS: atom_id res chain seq x y z
N MET A 1 -55.11 6.52 -10.81
CA MET A 1 -53.89 6.51 -11.64
C MET A 1 -52.74 6.97 -10.76
N SER A 2 -52.06 6.02 -10.10
CA SER A 2 -50.84 6.33 -9.35
C SER A 2 -49.68 6.33 -10.32
N THR A 3 -49.12 7.51 -10.55
CA THR A 3 -47.89 7.70 -11.29
C THR A 3 -46.74 7.14 -10.46
N VAL A 4 -46.18 6.01 -10.89
CA VAL A 4 -44.92 5.48 -10.36
C VAL A 4 -43.83 6.47 -10.77
N ILE A 5 -43.28 7.17 -9.78
CA ILE A 5 -42.07 7.98 -9.96
C ILE A 5 -40.91 6.98 -10.10
N PRO A 6 -40.14 6.98 -11.20
CA PRO A 6 -39.00 6.09 -11.33
C PRO A 6 -37.97 6.44 -10.25
N SER A 7 -37.54 5.43 -9.51
CA SER A 7 -36.44 5.54 -8.56
C SER A 7 -35.20 6.08 -9.27
N ARG A 8 -34.54 7.07 -8.66
CA ARG A 8 -33.21 7.52 -9.06
C ARG A 8 -32.23 6.35 -8.94
N GLU A 9 -32.06 5.55 -9.98
CA GLU A 9 -30.80 4.85 -10.22
C GLU A 9 -29.76 5.92 -10.54
N THR A 10 -29.17 6.45 -9.47
CA THR A 10 -28.04 7.37 -9.55
C THR A 10 -26.86 6.67 -10.18
N ASN A 11 -26.15 7.40 -11.05
CA ASN A 11 -24.86 7.15 -11.68
C ASN A 11 -23.82 6.56 -10.69
N ARG A 12 -23.93 5.26 -10.37
CA ARG A 12 -23.06 4.51 -9.46
C ARG A 12 -21.95 3.88 -10.31
N PRO A 13 -20.68 3.96 -9.87
CA PRO A 13 -19.61 3.28 -10.60
C PRO A 13 -19.89 1.78 -10.70
N SER A 14 -19.53 1.17 -11.83
CA SER A 14 -19.66 -0.27 -12.03
C SER A 14 -18.78 -1.04 -11.03
N GLU A 15 -19.35 -2.10 -10.47
CA GLU A 15 -18.67 -3.07 -9.58
C GLU A 15 -18.52 -4.44 -10.27
N LEU A 16 -18.92 -4.55 -11.54
CA LEU A 16 -18.79 -5.80 -12.30
C LEU A 16 -17.33 -6.03 -12.72
N PRO A 17 -16.84 -7.29 -12.71
CA PRO A 17 -15.48 -7.61 -13.16
C PRO A 17 -15.19 -7.03 -14.54
N THR A 18 -14.10 -6.28 -14.64
CA THR A 18 -13.65 -5.69 -15.90
C THR A 18 -12.88 -6.73 -16.67
N THR A 19 -13.37 -7.07 -17.87
CA THR A 19 -12.66 -7.96 -18.78
C THR A 19 -11.70 -7.13 -19.62
N ILE A 20 -10.40 -7.43 -19.51
CA ILE A 20 -9.37 -6.86 -20.37
C ILE A 20 -9.14 -7.83 -21.52
N ALA A 21 -9.32 -7.34 -22.76
CA ALA A 21 -9.01 -8.13 -23.95
C ALA A 21 -7.50 -8.21 -24.17
N PRO A 22 -6.98 -9.30 -24.76
CA PRO A 22 -5.60 -9.36 -25.24
C PRO A 22 -5.30 -8.18 -26.17
N SER A 23 -4.13 -7.59 -26.03
CA SER A 23 -3.67 -6.46 -26.83
C SER A 23 -2.67 -6.93 -27.88
N ASP A 24 -2.85 -6.51 -29.13
CA ASP A 24 -1.86 -6.76 -30.19
C ASP A 24 -0.51 -6.09 -29.86
N ALA A 25 -0.51 -4.98 -29.09
CA ALA A 25 0.71 -4.36 -28.55
C ALA A 25 1.44 -5.19 -27.51
N ALA A 26 0.88 -6.31 -27.03
CA ALA A 26 1.58 -7.21 -26.12
C ALA A 26 2.61 -8.09 -26.83
N VAL A 27 2.63 -8.09 -28.17
CA VAL A 27 3.59 -8.83 -28.99
C VAL A 27 4.36 -7.85 -29.87
N ASP A 28 5.68 -7.98 -29.95
CA ASP A 28 6.49 -7.17 -30.86
C ASP A 28 6.50 -7.72 -32.29
N GLU A 29 7.13 -6.99 -33.21
CA GLU A 29 7.20 -7.37 -34.64
C GLU A 29 7.89 -8.73 -34.89
N THR A 30 8.65 -9.24 -33.92
CA THR A 30 9.33 -10.54 -33.99
C THR A 30 8.48 -11.69 -33.44
N GLY A 31 7.29 -11.40 -32.93
CA GLY A 31 6.41 -12.39 -32.28
C GLY A 31 6.76 -12.64 -30.80
N ARG A 32 7.67 -11.86 -30.21
CA ARG A 32 8.02 -11.99 -28.79
C ARG A 32 7.02 -11.20 -27.94
N ARG A 33 6.60 -11.79 -26.82
CA ARG A 33 5.78 -11.07 -25.82
C ARG A 33 6.58 -9.94 -25.17
N ARG A 34 6.01 -8.75 -25.17
CA ARG A 34 6.58 -7.55 -24.57
C ARG A 34 6.48 -7.62 -23.05
N THR A 35 7.52 -7.10 -22.42
CA THR A 35 7.71 -7.11 -20.98
C THR A 35 7.28 -5.80 -20.34
N TYR A 36 6.85 -5.84 -19.07
CA TYR A 36 6.46 -4.65 -18.32
C TYR A 36 7.16 -4.56 -16.96
N GLU A 37 7.32 -3.33 -16.49
CA GLU A 37 7.76 -3.00 -15.13
C GLU A 37 6.84 -1.90 -14.58
N VAL A 38 6.27 -2.10 -13.39
CA VAL A 38 5.49 -1.07 -12.68
C VAL A 38 6.33 -0.49 -11.54
N ARG A 39 6.69 0.78 -11.65
CA ARG A 39 7.41 1.54 -10.62
C ARG A 39 6.42 2.34 -9.78
N THR A 40 6.26 1.92 -8.53
CA THR A 40 5.32 2.54 -7.60
C THR A 40 6.00 3.58 -6.73
N TYR A 41 5.52 4.82 -6.79
CA TYR A 41 5.97 5.91 -5.92
C TYR A 41 4.78 6.52 -5.18
N GLY A 42 4.65 6.27 -3.88
CA GLY A 42 3.55 6.88 -3.16
C GLY A 42 3.14 6.21 -1.86
N CYS A 43 1.84 6.03 -1.71
CA CYS A 43 1.21 5.44 -0.53
C CYS A 43 0.69 4.02 -0.81
N GLN A 44 0.11 3.39 0.21
CA GLN A 44 -0.50 2.05 0.12
C GLN A 44 -1.56 1.95 -0.99
N MET A 45 -2.28 3.04 -1.27
CA MET A 45 -3.23 3.07 -2.40
C MET A 45 -2.51 2.96 -3.76
N ASN A 46 -1.33 3.57 -3.92
CA ASN A 46 -0.55 3.39 -5.14
C ASN A 46 -0.02 1.96 -5.28
N VAL A 47 0.34 1.30 -4.17
CA VAL A 47 0.74 -0.13 -4.20
C VAL A 47 -0.43 -0.98 -4.69
N HIS A 48 -1.62 -0.84 -4.08
CA HIS A 48 -2.83 -1.53 -4.53
C HIS A 48 -3.20 -1.20 -5.99
N ASP A 49 -3.12 0.07 -6.39
CA ASP A 49 -3.38 0.48 -7.78
C ASP A 49 -2.37 -0.17 -8.75
N SER A 50 -1.10 -0.34 -8.34
CA SER A 50 -0.06 -0.99 -9.14
C SER A 50 -0.29 -2.49 -9.32
N GLU A 51 -0.78 -3.21 -8.31
CA GLU A 51 -1.18 -4.62 -8.44
C GLU A 51 -2.28 -4.79 -9.52
N ARG A 52 -3.19 -3.82 -9.61
CA ARG A 52 -4.24 -3.80 -10.65
C ARG A 52 -3.71 -3.43 -12.04
N LEU A 53 -2.75 -2.52 -12.11
CA LEU A 53 -2.08 -2.17 -13.36
C LEU A 53 -1.30 -3.38 -13.91
N ALA A 54 -0.54 -4.07 -13.06
CA ALA A 54 0.16 -5.30 -13.40
C ALA A 54 -0.81 -6.40 -13.87
N GLY A 55 -1.88 -6.65 -13.11
CA GLY A 55 -2.92 -7.62 -13.50
C GLY A 55 -3.60 -7.26 -14.85
N SER A 56 -3.86 -5.98 -15.10
CA SER A 56 -4.44 -5.52 -16.37
C SER A 56 -3.49 -5.73 -17.55
N LEU A 57 -2.18 -5.52 -17.35
CA LEU A 57 -1.15 -5.79 -18.36
C LEU A 57 -1.01 -7.30 -18.62
N GLU A 58 -1.00 -8.15 -17.58
CA GLU A 58 -0.95 -9.60 -17.77
C GLU A 58 -2.20 -10.14 -18.50
N ALA A 59 -3.39 -9.64 -18.15
CA ALA A 59 -4.63 -9.99 -18.85
C ALA A 59 -4.62 -9.53 -20.32
N ALA A 60 -3.94 -8.43 -20.63
CA ALA A 60 -3.70 -7.98 -22.00
C ALA A 60 -2.60 -8.77 -22.73
N GLY A 61 -1.88 -9.67 -22.07
CA GLY A 61 -0.89 -10.57 -22.67
C GLY A 61 0.58 -10.17 -22.49
N TYR A 62 0.87 -9.09 -21.76
CA TYR A 62 2.25 -8.69 -21.43
C TYR A 62 2.85 -9.62 -20.36
N LEU A 63 4.18 -9.66 -20.28
CA LEU A 63 4.90 -10.42 -19.26
C LEU A 63 5.65 -9.51 -18.27
N PRO A 64 5.80 -9.87 -16.99
CA PRO A 64 6.69 -9.13 -16.10
C PRO A 64 8.15 -9.20 -16.61
N ALA A 65 8.90 -8.12 -16.47
CA ALA A 65 10.33 -8.10 -16.78
C ALA A 65 11.13 -8.86 -15.71
N ASP A 66 12.08 -9.69 -16.14
CA ASP A 66 12.96 -10.49 -15.26
C ASP A 66 14.39 -9.92 -15.26
N GLY A 67 14.58 -8.80 -14.56
CA GLY A 67 15.88 -8.13 -14.40
C GLY A 67 16.45 -7.44 -15.65
N ALA A 68 15.82 -7.60 -16.81
CA ALA A 68 16.13 -6.89 -18.05
C ALA A 68 15.40 -5.53 -18.13
N GLU A 69 15.85 -4.65 -19.04
CA GLU A 69 15.11 -3.43 -19.37
C GLU A 69 13.76 -3.80 -19.99
N ALA A 70 12.67 -3.32 -19.39
CA ALA A 70 11.32 -3.65 -19.82
C ALA A 70 10.91 -2.90 -21.10
N ASP A 71 10.07 -3.55 -21.91
CA ASP A 71 9.47 -2.91 -23.10
C ASP A 71 8.44 -1.82 -22.71
N ILE A 72 7.78 -1.98 -21.57
CA ILE A 72 6.83 -1.02 -21.00
C ILE A 72 7.27 -0.67 -19.58
N VAL A 73 7.47 0.61 -19.29
CA VAL A 73 7.68 1.09 -17.92
C VAL A 73 6.52 1.97 -17.50
N VAL A 74 5.79 1.55 -16.46
CA VAL A 74 4.68 2.31 -15.87
C VAL A 74 5.15 2.96 -14.59
N ILE A 75 5.10 4.28 -14.51
CA ILE A 75 5.33 5.03 -13.27
C ILE A 75 3.97 5.37 -12.65
N ASN A 76 3.59 4.67 -11.57
CA ASN A 76 2.42 5.00 -10.78
C ASN A 76 2.82 5.90 -9.60
N THR A 77 2.47 7.18 -9.67
CA THR A 77 3.02 8.21 -8.77
C THR A 77 1.97 8.98 -7.96
N CYS A 78 2.32 9.33 -6.73
CA CYS A 78 1.51 10.09 -5.79
C CYS A 78 1.69 11.60 -5.98
N ALA A 79 0.65 12.39 -5.67
CA ALA A 79 0.69 13.86 -5.67
C ALA A 79 0.76 14.47 -4.26
N VAL A 80 0.85 13.63 -3.22
CA VAL A 80 0.63 14.02 -1.81
C VAL A 80 1.91 13.97 -0.97
N ARG A 81 3.00 13.37 -1.46
CA ARG A 81 4.30 13.42 -0.77
C ARG A 81 5.15 14.56 -1.30
N GLU A 82 6.01 15.09 -0.44
CA GLU A 82 7.06 16.03 -0.86
C GLU A 82 8.04 15.32 -1.82
N ASN A 83 8.62 16.07 -2.75
CA ASN A 83 9.55 15.56 -3.77
C ASN A 83 8.99 14.51 -4.74
N ALA A 84 7.68 14.24 -4.73
CA ALA A 84 7.08 13.31 -5.70
C ALA A 84 7.30 13.78 -7.15
N ASP A 85 7.15 15.08 -7.41
CA ASP A 85 7.41 15.71 -8.71
C ASP A 85 8.88 15.53 -9.12
N ASN A 86 9.82 15.86 -8.23
CA ASN A 86 11.27 15.72 -8.47
C ASN A 86 11.66 14.27 -8.76
N LYS A 87 11.13 13.31 -7.98
CA LYS A 87 11.36 11.88 -8.20
C LYS A 87 10.80 11.41 -9.54
N LEU A 88 9.59 11.84 -9.92
CA LEU A 88 9.01 11.53 -11.22
C LEU A 88 9.92 12.01 -12.35
N TYR A 89 10.23 13.31 -12.39
CA TYR A 89 11.00 13.88 -13.52
C TYR A 89 12.45 13.38 -13.57
N GLY A 90 13.08 13.13 -12.42
CA GLY A 90 14.39 12.48 -12.36
C GLY A 90 14.36 11.07 -12.97
N ASN A 91 13.34 10.27 -12.63
CA ASN A 91 13.14 8.94 -13.23
C ASN A 91 12.84 9.02 -14.72
N LEU A 92 11.98 9.94 -15.16
CA LEU A 92 11.67 10.12 -16.57
C LEU A 92 12.91 10.51 -17.38
N GLY A 93 13.79 11.36 -16.82
CA GLY A 93 15.06 11.70 -17.45
C GLY A 93 15.99 10.49 -17.63
N HIS A 94 16.03 9.59 -16.65
CA HIS A 94 16.76 8.32 -16.77
C HIS A 94 16.11 7.39 -17.81
N LEU A 95 14.79 7.23 -17.79
CA LEU A 95 14.09 6.41 -18.78
C LEU A 95 14.21 6.94 -20.20
N ALA A 96 14.40 8.25 -20.39
CA ALA A 96 14.67 8.82 -21.70
C ALA A 96 15.98 8.27 -22.32
N SER A 97 17.01 8.03 -21.51
CA SER A 97 18.26 7.44 -22.02
C SER A 97 18.09 5.96 -22.38
N VAL A 98 17.30 5.23 -21.59
CA VAL A 98 16.95 3.83 -21.85
C VAL A 98 16.09 3.70 -23.12
N LYS A 99 15.03 4.49 -23.25
CA LYS A 99 14.15 4.48 -24.43
C LYS A 99 14.88 4.80 -25.74
N ARG A 100 15.91 5.64 -25.70
CA ARG A 100 16.74 5.93 -26.89
C ARG A 100 17.54 4.73 -27.39
N ARG A 101 17.92 3.80 -26.50
CA ARG A 101 18.69 2.58 -26.83
C ARG A 101 17.83 1.32 -26.94
N HIS A 102 16.63 1.33 -26.37
CA HIS A 102 15.65 0.25 -26.42
C HIS A 102 14.52 0.62 -27.38
N THR A 103 14.68 0.27 -28.65
CA THR A 103 13.67 0.53 -29.69
C THR A 103 12.32 -0.09 -29.31
N GLY A 104 11.23 0.64 -29.54
CA GLY A 104 9.87 0.18 -29.23
C GLY A 104 9.49 0.25 -27.75
N MET A 105 10.35 0.76 -26.87
CA MET A 105 10.02 0.95 -25.46
C MET A 105 8.95 2.05 -25.29
N GLN A 106 7.95 1.79 -24.46
CA GLN A 106 6.94 2.79 -24.06
C GLN A 106 7.01 3.13 -22.57
N ILE A 107 6.70 4.37 -22.24
CA ILE A 107 6.68 4.91 -20.88
C ILE A 107 5.27 5.43 -20.61
N ALA A 108 4.63 4.90 -19.57
CA ALA A 108 3.34 5.35 -19.10
C ALA A 108 3.47 6.01 -17.72
N VAL A 109 2.73 7.09 -17.49
CA VAL A 109 2.71 7.79 -16.20
C VAL A 109 1.26 7.85 -15.70
N GLY A 110 1.05 7.33 -14.50
CA GLY A 110 -0.26 7.22 -13.87
C GLY A 110 -0.29 7.70 -12.42
N GLY A 111 -1.46 7.61 -11.81
CA GLY A 111 -1.67 7.93 -10.39
C GLY A 111 -2.08 9.37 -10.12
N CYS A 112 -2.05 9.75 -8.84
CA CYS A 112 -2.55 11.06 -8.38
C CYS A 112 -1.80 12.24 -9.04
N LEU A 113 -0.49 12.09 -9.29
CA LEU A 113 0.28 13.18 -9.90
C LEU A 113 -0.07 13.36 -11.38
N ALA A 114 -0.29 12.27 -12.11
CA ALA A 114 -0.79 12.32 -13.49
C ALA A 114 -2.18 12.98 -13.57
N GLN A 115 -3.08 12.67 -12.64
CA GLN A 115 -4.40 13.32 -12.53
C GLN A 115 -4.29 14.84 -12.32
N LYS A 116 -3.26 15.30 -11.57
CA LYS A 116 -3.02 16.71 -11.27
C LYS A 116 -2.37 17.44 -12.44
N ASP A 117 -1.23 16.93 -12.92
CA ASP A 117 -0.34 17.64 -13.84
C ASP A 117 -0.74 17.43 -15.31
N LYS A 118 -1.44 16.33 -15.65
CA LYS A 118 -2.03 16.08 -16.98
C LYS A 118 -1.02 16.37 -18.12
N SER A 119 -1.31 17.33 -19.00
CA SER A 119 -0.46 17.71 -20.14
C SER A 119 0.90 18.27 -19.75
N VAL A 120 1.06 18.83 -18.54
CA VAL A 120 2.34 19.36 -18.04
C VAL A 120 3.41 18.27 -17.99
N ILE A 121 3.02 17.00 -17.84
CA ILE A 121 3.94 15.87 -17.92
C ILE A 121 4.55 15.76 -19.31
N LEU A 122 3.74 15.84 -20.38
CA LEU A 122 4.25 15.78 -21.75
C LEU A 122 5.06 17.03 -22.12
N GLU A 123 4.65 18.20 -21.65
CA GLU A 123 5.41 19.45 -21.88
C GLU A 123 6.85 19.36 -21.33
N LYS A 124 7.03 18.71 -20.17
CA LYS A 124 8.34 18.54 -19.51
C LYS A 124 9.09 17.28 -19.92
N ALA A 125 8.37 16.21 -20.28
CA ALA A 125 8.92 14.93 -20.68
C ALA A 125 8.23 14.42 -21.96
N PRO A 126 8.57 14.97 -23.14
CA PRO A 126 7.90 14.62 -24.41
C PRO A 126 8.10 13.18 -24.88
N TRP A 127 8.97 12.42 -24.23
CA TRP A 127 9.23 11.01 -24.52
C TRP A 127 8.27 10.05 -23.79
N VAL A 128 7.32 10.56 -23.00
CA VAL A 128 6.25 9.77 -22.37
C VAL A 128 5.16 9.48 -23.41
N ASP A 129 4.71 8.23 -23.50
CA ASP A 129 3.73 7.77 -24.49
C ASP A 129 2.30 7.80 -23.97
N VAL A 130 2.11 7.58 -22.67
CA VAL A 130 0.77 7.52 -22.07
C VAL A 130 0.73 8.27 -20.75
N VAL A 131 -0.29 9.12 -20.57
CA VAL A 131 -0.63 9.74 -19.29
C VAL A 131 -2.07 9.39 -18.93
N PHE A 132 -2.27 8.73 -17.79
CA PHE A 132 -3.59 8.30 -17.32
C PHE A 132 -3.87 8.70 -15.88
N GLY A 133 -5.15 8.86 -15.54
CA GLY A 133 -5.61 9.31 -14.24
C GLY A 133 -5.80 8.20 -13.22
N THR A 134 -6.32 8.57 -12.05
CA THR A 134 -6.66 7.59 -11.00
C THR A 134 -7.98 6.87 -11.23
N HIS A 135 -8.78 7.33 -12.20
CA HIS A 135 -10.12 6.83 -12.47
C HIS A 135 -10.21 5.91 -13.71
N ASN A 136 -9.15 5.79 -14.50
CA ASN A 136 -9.15 5.04 -15.77
C ASN A 136 -7.93 4.13 -15.94
N MET A 137 -7.46 3.52 -14.85
CA MET A 137 -6.33 2.59 -14.86
C MET A 137 -6.55 1.39 -15.80
N GLY A 138 -7.81 0.95 -15.94
CA GLY A 138 -8.18 -0.12 -16.88
C GLY A 138 -8.01 0.24 -18.36
N SER A 139 -7.92 1.53 -18.70
CA SER A 139 -7.69 1.99 -20.09
C SER A 139 -6.23 1.82 -20.52
N LEU A 140 -5.30 1.55 -19.59
CA LEU A 140 -3.85 1.55 -19.88
C LEU A 140 -3.47 0.63 -21.07
N PRO A 141 -3.92 -0.64 -21.16
CA PRO A 141 -3.55 -1.49 -22.30
C PRO A 141 -4.00 -0.91 -23.65
N SER A 142 -5.21 -0.34 -23.71
CA SER A 142 -5.73 0.31 -24.92
C SER A 142 -4.99 1.59 -25.24
N LEU A 143 -4.63 2.40 -24.23
CA LEU A 143 -3.83 3.61 -24.40
C LEU A 143 -2.44 3.31 -24.97
N LEU A 144 -1.80 2.25 -24.47
CA LEU A 144 -0.50 1.80 -24.99
C LEU A 144 -0.58 1.37 -26.46
N GLU A 145 -1.63 0.66 -26.86
CA GLU A 145 -1.82 0.26 -28.25
C GLU A 145 -2.08 1.47 -29.15
N ARG A 146 -2.95 2.40 -28.74
CA ARG A 146 -3.20 3.63 -29.52
C ARG A 146 -1.93 4.46 -29.69
N ALA A 147 -1.18 4.68 -28.62
CA ALA A 147 0.06 5.44 -28.68
C ALA A 147 1.10 4.78 -29.62
N ARG A 148 1.20 3.46 -29.58
CA ARG A 148 2.09 2.68 -30.47
C ARG A 148 1.63 2.74 -31.92
N HIS A 149 0.33 2.61 -32.18
CA HIS A 149 -0.22 2.59 -33.53
C HIS A 149 -0.17 3.96 -34.21
N ASN A 150 -0.46 5.02 -33.46
CA ASN A 150 -0.53 6.39 -33.98
C ASN A 150 0.83 7.12 -33.98
N ASP A 151 1.83 6.58 -33.28
CA ASP A 151 3.11 7.26 -33.01
C ASP A 151 2.89 8.65 -32.34
N GLU A 152 1.88 8.72 -31.47
CA GLU A 152 1.46 9.94 -30.77
C GLU A 152 1.19 9.64 -29.29
N ALA A 153 1.55 10.58 -28.41
CA ALA A 153 1.33 10.41 -26.98
C ALA A 153 -0.17 10.52 -26.63
N GLU A 154 -0.67 9.58 -25.84
CA GLU A 154 -2.08 9.50 -25.44
C GLU A 154 -2.27 10.06 -24.02
N ILE A 155 -3.17 11.03 -23.88
CA ILE A 155 -3.60 11.54 -22.58
C ILE A 155 -5.08 11.25 -22.38
N GLU A 156 -5.42 10.51 -21.33
CA GLU A 156 -6.81 10.27 -20.95
C GLU A 156 -6.96 10.44 -19.43
N ILE A 157 -7.69 11.48 -19.03
CA ILE A 157 -7.90 11.83 -17.61
C ILE A 157 -9.39 11.95 -17.35
N LEU A 158 -9.99 10.92 -16.74
CA LEU A 158 -11.40 10.98 -16.34
C LEU A 158 -11.56 11.82 -15.06
N GLU A 159 -12.57 12.68 -15.05
CA GLU A 159 -12.87 13.57 -13.91
C GLU A 159 -13.63 12.85 -12.79
N ALA A 160 -14.36 11.79 -13.12
CA ALA A 160 -15.19 11.04 -12.19
C ALA A 160 -14.93 9.54 -12.30
N LEU A 161 -15.18 8.84 -11.19
CA LEU A 161 -15.10 7.39 -11.14
C LEU A 161 -16.31 6.77 -11.83
N GLU A 162 -16.08 6.02 -12.90
CA GLU A 162 -17.11 5.27 -13.64
C GLU A 162 -17.11 3.77 -13.30
N THR A 163 -15.95 3.22 -12.95
CA THR A 163 -15.77 1.82 -12.55
C THR A 163 -14.81 1.76 -11.37
N PHE A 164 -15.09 0.91 -10.38
CA PHE A 164 -14.19 0.77 -9.23
C PHE A 164 -12.89 0.05 -9.64
N PRO A 165 -11.71 0.51 -9.18
CA PRO A 165 -10.45 -0.17 -9.46
C PRO A 165 -10.41 -1.65 -9.04
N SER A 166 -11.21 -2.03 -8.05
CA SER A 166 -11.32 -3.41 -7.56
C SER A 166 -11.88 -4.39 -8.59
N THR A 167 -12.51 -3.92 -9.65
CA THR A 167 -13.04 -4.78 -10.73
C THR A 167 -11.95 -5.22 -11.71
N LEU A 168 -10.79 -4.57 -11.70
CA LEU A 168 -9.68 -4.89 -12.58
C LEU A 168 -8.99 -6.18 -12.15
N PRO A 169 -8.40 -6.95 -13.08
CA PRO A 169 -7.52 -8.06 -12.73
C PRO A 169 -6.41 -7.59 -11.79
N THR A 170 -5.98 -8.44 -10.85
CA THR A 170 -4.93 -8.10 -9.87
C THR A 170 -3.78 -9.11 -9.94
N LYS A 171 -2.56 -8.60 -9.86
CA LYS A 171 -1.34 -9.38 -9.66
C LYS A 171 -0.72 -8.94 -8.35
N ARG A 172 -0.78 -9.80 -7.33
CA ARG A 172 -0.30 -9.50 -5.98
C ARG A 172 1.20 -9.78 -5.86
N ASP A 173 1.88 -8.93 -5.09
CA ASP A 173 3.28 -9.15 -4.72
C ASP A 173 3.43 -10.10 -3.51
N SER A 174 2.35 -10.29 -2.74
CA SER A 174 2.30 -11.12 -1.54
C SER A 174 1.19 -12.16 -1.61
N SER A 175 1.55 -13.42 -1.36
CA SER A 175 0.61 -14.54 -1.24
C SER A 175 -0.14 -14.52 0.10
N TYR A 176 0.48 -14.00 1.16
CA TYR A 176 -0.02 -14.08 2.53
C TYR A 176 -0.87 -12.90 2.98
N SER A 177 -0.75 -11.75 2.30
CA SER A 177 -1.46 -10.50 2.62
C SER A 177 -2.17 -9.91 1.41
N GLY A 178 -3.37 -9.35 1.59
CA GLY A 178 -4.12 -8.66 0.54
C GLY A 178 -4.56 -7.24 0.91
N TRP A 179 -4.71 -6.39 -0.10
CA TRP A 179 -5.27 -5.04 0.03
C TRP A 179 -6.68 -5.01 -0.53
N VAL A 180 -7.64 -4.48 0.23
CA VAL A 180 -9.04 -4.39 -0.21
C VAL A 180 -9.56 -2.99 0.00
N SER A 181 -9.72 -2.25 -1.09
CA SER A 181 -10.33 -0.91 -1.06
C SER A 181 -11.83 -1.02 -0.78
N ILE A 182 -12.34 -0.44 0.31
CA ILE A 182 -13.76 -0.47 0.67
C ILE A 182 -14.51 0.78 0.18
N SER A 183 -13.77 1.86 -0.06
CA SER A 183 -14.28 3.12 -0.58
C SER A 183 -13.20 3.87 -1.36
N VAL A 184 -13.62 4.76 -2.26
CA VAL A 184 -12.74 5.63 -3.04
C VAL A 184 -13.19 7.08 -2.91
N GLY A 185 -12.25 8.00 -2.79
CA GLY A 185 -12.54 9.43 -2.68
C GLY A 185 -12.75 9.86 -1.23
N CYS A 186 -12.96 11.17 -1.01
CA CYS A 186 -13.07 11.71 0.34
C CYS A 186 -13.98 12.95 0.37
N ASN A 187 -14.90 13.00 1.33
CA ASN A 187 -15.82 14.14 1.52
C ASN A 187 -15.29 15.21 2.48
N ASN A 188 -14.10 15.03 3.07
CA ASN A 188 -13.50 16.00 3.97
C ASN A 188 -13.01 17.24 3.22
N THR A 189 -13.03 18.39 3.89
CA THR A 189 -12.64 19.70 3.30
C THR A 189 -11.36 20.27 3.93
N CYS A 190 -10.44 19.37 4.33
CA CYS A 190 -9.16 19.74 4.94
C CYS A 190 -8.40 20.74 4.05
N THR A 191 -7.92 21.84 4.62
CA THR A 191 -7.33 22.95 3.83
C THR A 191 -6.01 22.60 3.16
N PHE A 192 -5.30 21.58 3.66
CA PHE A 192 -4.02 21.11 3.13
C PHE A 192 -4.12 19.92 2.16
N CYS A 193 -5.31 19.30 2.05
CA CYS A 193 -5.45 18.01 1.37
C CYS A 193 -5.95 18.20 -0.07
N ILE A 194 -5.16 17.73 -1.04
CA ILE A 194 -5.53 17.76 -2.47
C ILE A 194 -6.39 16.57 -2.91
N VAL A 195 -6.49 15.53 -2.07
CA VAL A 195 -7.12 14.25 -2.40
C VAL A 195 -8.55 14.37 -2.96
N PRO A 196 -9.46 15.20 -2.40
CA PRO A 196 -10.82 15.32 -2.93
C PRO A 196 -10.86 15.78 -4.39
N SER A 197 -9.88 16.59 -4.83
CA SER A 197 -9.78 17.05 -6.22
C SER A 197 -9.21 16.00 -7.16
N LEU A 198 -8.44 15.02 -6.64
CA LEU A 198 -7.76 14.01 -7.47
C LEU A 198 -8.50 12.67 -7.51
N ARG A 199 -9.14 12.26 -6.41
CA ARG A 199 -9.84 10.98 -6.26
C ARG A 199 -11.37 11.14 -6.19
N GLY A 200 -11.86 12.38 -6.30
CA GLY A 200 -13.29 12.71 -6.28
C GLY A 200 -13.95 12.60 -4.90
N LYS A 201 -15.28 12.72 -4.92
CA LYS A 201 -16.14 12.52 -3.75
C LYS A 201 -16.15 11.04 -3.36
N GLU A 202 -16.38 10.79 -2.08
CA GLU A 202 -16.42 9.45 -1.52
C GLU A 202 -17.52 8.59 -2.18
N ARG A 203 -17.15 7.37 -2.53
CA ARG A 203 -18.01 6.31 -3.06
C ARG A 203 -17.74 5.03 -2.30
N ASP A 204 -18.79 4.44 -1.76
CA ASP A 204 -18.73 3.24 -0.95
C ASP A 204 -19.07 2.00 -1.80
N ARG A 205 -18.21 0.98 -1.73
CA ARG A 205 -18.51 -0.33 -2.34
C ARG A 205 -19.58 -1.06 -1.54
N ARG A 206 -20.32 -1.98 -2.16
CA ARG A 206 -21.31 -2.78 -1.43
C ARG A 206 -20.60 -3.73 -0.44
N PRO A 207 -21.13 -3.90 0.80
CA PRO A 207 -20.54 -4.82 1.76
C PRO A 207 -20.41 -6.26 1.23
N GLY A 208 -21.41 -6.72 0.45
CA GLY A 208 -21.40 -8.06 -0.14
C GLY A 208 -20.22 -8.31 -1.07
N GLU A 209 -19.89 -7.32 -1.91
CA GLU A 209 -18.76 -7.40 -2.86
C GLU A 209 -17.41 -7.37 -2.13
N ILE A 210 -17.30 -6.53 -1.09
CA ILE A 210 -16.11 -6.49 -0.23
C ILE A 210 -15.91 -7.87 0.43
N LEU A 211 -16.95 -8.42 1.06
CA LEU A 211 -16.87 -9.72 1.72
C LEU A 211 -16.60 -10.88 0.74
N ALA A 212 -17.10 -10.79 -0.50
CA ALA A 212 -16.78 -11.76 -1.55
C ALA A 212 -15.31 -11.69 -1.97
N GLU A 213 -14.75 -10.49 -2.12
CA GLU A 213 -13.33 -10.30 -2.40
C GLU A 213 -12.44 -10.79 -1.24
N LEU A 214 -12.82 -10.51 0.01
CA LEU A 214 -12.12 -11.05 1.19
C LEU A 214 -12.06 -12.58 1.16
N ARG A 215 -13.20 -13.25 0.88
CA ARG A 215 -13.25 -14.71 0.78
C ARG A 215 -12.36 -15.22 -0.35
N SER A 216 -12.42 -14.60 -1.53
CA SER A 216 -11.58 -14.97 -2.68
C SER A 216 -10.08 -14.87 -2.36
N LEU A 217 -9.65 -13.83 -1.65
CA LEU A 217 -8.25 -13.68 -1.21
C LEU A 217 -7.85 -14.80 -0.23
N VAL A 218 -8.74 -15.16 0.68
CA VAL A 218 -8.51 -16.23 1.66
C VAL A 218 -8.48 -17.62 1.01
N ASP A 219 -9.33 -17.85 0.00
CA ASP A 219 -9.34 -19.06 -0.82
C ASP A 219 -8.04 -19.21 -1.64
N GLN A 220 -7.42 -18.09 -2.01
CA GLN A 220 -6.10 -18.03 -2.64
C GLN A 220 -4.94 -18.10 -1.61
N GLY A 221 -5.23 -18.34 -0.33
CA GLY A 221 -4.24 -18.58 0.70
C GLY A 221 -3.87 -17.37 1.57
N ALA A 222 -4.40 -16.17 1.32
CA ALA A 222 -4.12 -15.04 2.20
C ALA A 222 -4.71 -15.25 3.61
N ILE A 223 -3.95 -14.88 4.64
CA ILE A 223 -4.43 -14.90 6.03
C ILE A 223 -4.53 -13.51 6.64
N GLU A 224 -3.95 -12.49 5.98
CA GLU A 224 -4.03 -11.09 6.38
C GLU A 224 -4.68 -10.24 5.28
N VAL A 225 -5.61 -9.36 5.65
CA VAL A 225 -6.16 -8.33 4.75
C VAL A 225 -6.11 -6.96 5.40
N THR A 226 -5.70 -5.95 4.63
CA THR A 226 -5.82 -4.54 5.01
C THR A 226 -6.92 -3.86 4.21
N LEU A 227 -7.94 -3.36 4.91
CA LEU A 227 -8.99 -2.53 4.35
C LEU A 227 -8.47 -1.12 4.07
N LEU A 228 -8.66 -0.66 2.83
CA LEU A 228 -8.18 0.62 2.34
C LEU A 228 -9.33 1.58 2.01
N GLY A 229 -9.06 2.87 2.18
CA GLY A 229 -9.94 3.97 1.81
C GLY A 229 -9.27 5.28 2.19
N GLN A 230 -9.67 6.40 1.59
CA GLN A 230 -9.15 7.71 2.01
C GLN A 230 -9.68 8.14 3.38
N ASN A 231 -10.84 7.60 3.78
CA ASN A 231 -11.41 7.72 5.10
C ASN A 231 -12.19 6.45 5.44
N VAL A 232 -11.51 5.41 5.93
CA VAL A 232 -12.11 4.06 6.02
C VAL A 232 -13.31 3.99 6.97
N ASN A 233 -13.30 4.74 8.07
CA ASN A 233 -14.35 4.69 9.08
C ASN A 233 -15.52 5.67 8.80
N SER A 234 -15.53 6.36 7.66
CA SER A 234 -16.76 6.95 7.12
C SER A 234 -17.52 6.03 6.17
N TYR A 235 -17.03 4.81 5.93
CA TYR A 235 -17.72 3.82 5.13
C TYR A 235 -19.18 3.64 5.58
N GLY A 236 -20.10 3.75 4.63
CA GLY A 236 -21.55 3.69 4.84
C GLY A 236 -22.26 5.03 4.77
N VAL A 237 -21.53 6.13 4.57
CA VAL A 237 -22.12 7.45 4.34
C VAL A 237 -23.00 7.47 3.08
N GLU A 238 -22.60 6.80 2.00
CA GLU A 238 -23.35 6.85 0.73
C GLU A 238 -24.73 6.16 0.84
N PHE A 239 -24.83 5.11 1.65
CA PHE A 239 -26.07 4.37 1.88
C PHE A 239 -26.70 4.61 3.26
N GLY A 240 -26.22 5.62 4.00
CA GLY A 240 -26.86 6.16 5.20
C GLY A 240 -26.70 5.33 6.48
N ASP A 241 -25.75 4.40 6.54
CA ASP A 241 -25.51 3.55 7.71
C ASP A 241 -24.19 3.93 8.41
N ARG A 242 -24.30 4.69 9.51
CA ARG A 242 -23.15 5.17 10.30
C ARG A 242 -22.40 4.05 11.04
N GLN A 243 -22.97 2.86 11.13
CA GLN A 243 -22.34 1.69 11.78
C GLN A 243 -21.81 0.68 10.75
N ALA A 244 -21.87 1.00 9.45
CA ALA A 244 -21.50 0.05 8.41
C ALA A 244 -20.05 -0.43 8.54
N PHE A 245 -19.13 0.45 8.93
CA PHE A 245 -17.73 0.06 9.13
C PHE A 245 -17.55 -0.94 10.28
N GLY A 246 -18.16 -0.68 11.45
CA GLY A 246 -18.14 -1.62 12.58
C GLY A 246 -18.81 -2.96 12.24
N LYS A 247 -19.90 -2.95 11.47
CA LYS A 247 -20.55 -4.16 10.94
C LYS A 247 -19.64 -4.92 9.96
N LEU A 248 -18.94 -4.21 9.09
CA LEU A 248 -18.01 -4.80 8.13
C LEU A 248 -16.84 -5.48 8.83
N LEU A 249 -16.26 -4.86 9.87
CA LEU A 249 -15.22 -5.48 10.70
C LEU A 249 -15.71 -6.78 11.34
N ARG A 250 -16.86 -6.74 12.01
CA ARG A 250 -17.46 -7.94 12.64
C ARG A 250 -17.79 -9.03 11.61
N ALA A 251 -18.24 -8.65 10.41
CA ALA A 251 -18.54 -9.59 9.33
C ALA A 251 -17.27 -10.21 8.72
N ALA A 252 -16.19 -9.43 8.54
CA ALA A 252 -14.88 -9.95 8.17
C ALA A 252 -14.34 -10.93 9.23
N GLY A 253 -14.65 -10.68 10.50
CA GLY A 253 -14.40 -11.58 11.63
C GLY A 253 -15.01 -12.98 11.53
N GLN A 254 -16.04 -13.16 10.70
CA GLN A 254 -16.71 -14.45 10.50
C GLN A 254 -16.17 -15.23 9.29
N ILE A 255 -15.18 -14.69 8.56
CA ILE A 255 -14.59 -15.37 7.41
C ILE A 255 -13.58 -16.41 7.91
N GLU A 256 -13.91 -17.69 7.70
CA GLU A 256 -13.02 -18.80 8.06
C GLU A 256 -11.68 -18.70 7.30
N GLY A 257 -10.58 -18.73 8.05
CA GLY A 257 -9.23 -18.62 7.49
C GLY A 257 -8.66 -17.20 7.39
N LEU A 258 -9.48 -16.16 7.60
CA LEU A 258 -9.00 -14.79 7.72
C LEU A 258 -8.52 -14.54 9.15
N GLU A 259 -7.21 -14.67 9.38
CA GLU A 259 -6.61 -14.58 10.71
C GLU A 259 -6.31 -13.14 11.14
N ARG A 260 -6.06 -12.22 10.19
CA ARG A 260 -5.70 -10.83 10.48
C ARG A 260 -6.44 -9.85 9.58
N VAL A 261 -7.16 -8.90 10.20
CA VAL A 261 -7.84 -7.78 9.55
C VAL A 261 -7.24 -6.50 10.08
N ARG A 262 -6.77 -5.67 9.15
CA ARG A 262 -6.23 -4.34 9.42
C ARG A 262 -7.01 -3.29 8.65
N PHE A 263 -6.85 -2.04 9.03
CA PHE A 263 -7.31 -0.91 8.26
C PHE A 263 -6.40 0.29 8.51
N THR A 264 -6.39 1.24 7.59
CA THR A 264 -5.57 2.45 7.66
C THR A 264 -6.39 3.67 7.25
N SER A 265 -5.89 4.87 7.55
CA SER A 265 -6.57 6.14 7.25
C SER A 265 -7.97 6.36 7.89
N PRO A 266 -8.26 5.94 9.14
CA PRO A 266 -9.46 6.39 9.83
C PRO A 266 -9.39 7.88 10.16
N HIS A 267 -10.51 8.59 10.05
CA HIS A 267 -10.62 9.96 10.51
C HIS A 267 -11.10 10.02 11.97
N PRO A 268 -10.42 10.78 12.88
CA PRO A 268 -10.77 10.79 14.30
C PRO A 268 -12.21 11.23 14.60
N ALA A 269 -12.81 12.07 13.75
CA ALA A 269 -14.20 12.49 13.93
C ALA A 269 -15.24 11.37 13.70
N ALA A 270 -14.91 10.35 12.91
CA ALA A 270 -15.76 9.19 12.61
C ALA A 270 -15.39 7.96 13.46
N PHE A 271 -14.46 8.12 14.40
CA PHE A 271 -14.04 7.04 15.29
C PHE A 271 -14.97 6.96 16.50
N THR A 272 -16.08 6.25 16.33
CA THR A 272 -17.15 6.10 17.32
C THR A 272 -16.88 4.94 18.27
N ASP A 273 -17.66 4.87 19.36
CA ASP A 273 -17.56 3.74 20.29
C ASP A 273 -17.90 2.40 19.61
N ASP A 274 -18.82 2.37 18.63
CA ASP A 274 -19.11 1.16 17.85
C ASP A 274 -17.88 0.64 17.07
N VAL A 275 -17.02 1.52 16.56
CA VAL A 275 -15.78 1.09 15.89
C VAL A 275 -14.79 0.51 16.90
N ILE A 276 -14.66 1.13 18.08
CA ILE A 276 -13.81 0.63 19.17
C ILE A 276 -14.31 -0.75 19.62
N ASP A 277 -15.62 -0.90 19.76
CA ASP A 277 -16.27 -2.14 20.19
C ASP A 277 -16.07 -3.23 19.14
N ALA A 278 -16.28 -2.91 17.86
CA ALA A 278 -16.02 -3.84 16.77
C ALA A 278 -14.57 -4.33 16.76
N MET A 279 -13.59 -3.45 17.01
CA MET A 279 -12.19 -3.85 17.10
C MET A 279 -11.94 -4.75 18.32
N ALA A 280 -12.47 -4.40 19.49
CA ALA A 280 -12.23 -5.14 20.73
C ALA A 280 -12.93 -6.51 20.77
N GLU A 281 -14.12 -6.61 20.15
CA GLU A 281 -14.97 -7.81 20.15
C GLU A 281 -14.63 -8.79 19.03
N THR A 282 -13.89 -8.36 18.00
CA THR A 282 -13.59 -9.17 16.81
C THR A 282 -12.13 -9.64 16.84
N PRO A 283 -11.84 -10.91 17.19
CA PRO A 283 -10.48 -11.35 17.52
C PRO A 283 -9.45 -11.20 16.40
N ASN A 284 -9.87 -11.33 15.15
CA ASN A 284 -8.97 -11.18 14.00
C ASN A 284 -8.76 -9.72 13.59
N VAL A 285 -9.48 -8.74 14.19
CA VAL A 285 -9.18 -7.32 13.98
C VAL A 285 -7.98 -6.95 14.84
N MET A 286 -6.87 -6.69 14.18
CA MET A 286 -5.59 -6.54 14.85
C MET A 286 -5.53 -5.31 15.76
N PRO A 287 -4.80 -5.38 16.90
CA PRO A 287 -4.68 -4.30 17.88
C PRO A 287 -3.71 -3.21 17.37
N GLN A 288 -3.99 -2.66 16.21
CA GLN A 288 -3.25 -1.61 15.55
C GLN A 288 -4.22 -0.51 15.13
N LEU A 289 -3.86 0.74 15.40
CA LEU A 289 -4.67 1.88 15.02
C LEU A 289 -3.78 3.02 14.49
N HIS A 290 -3.95 3.37 13.22
CA HIS A 290 -3.31 4.57 12.66
C HIS A 290 -4.29 5.74 12.69
N MET A 291 -4.09 6.74 13.55
CA MET A 291 -5.02 7.85 13.78
C MET A 291 -4.36 9.20 13.48
N PRO A 292 -4.57 9.77 12.29
CA PRO A 292 -3.90 11.00 11.87
C PRO A 292 -4.33 12.22 12.69
N LEU A 293 -3.46 12.66 13.62
CA LEU A 293 -3.64 13.85 14.45
C LEU A 293 -3.54 15.14 13.62
N GLN A 294 -2.55 15.21 12.73
CA GLN A 294 -2.13 16.37 11.93
C GLN A 294 -1.46 17.49 12.75
N SER A 295 -2.06 17.95 13.84
CA SER A 295 -1.45 18.93 14.78
C SER A 295 -2.05 18.76 16.18
N GLY A 296 -1.29 19.05 17.24
CA GLY A 296 -1.85 19.08 18.60
C GLY A 296 -2.45 20.42 19.00
N SER A 297 -2.21 21.50 18.25
CA SER A 297 -2.84 22.80 18.51
C SER A 297 -4.27 22.84 17.99
N ASP A 298 -5.21 23.14 18.88
CA ASP A 298 -6.61 23.39 18.53
C ASP A 298 -6.81 24.54 17.54
N ARG A 299 -5.92 25.55 17.56
CA ARG A 299 -5.96 26.68 16.63
C ARG A 299 -5.56 26.25 15.22
N ILE A 300 -4.48 25.47 15.13
CA ILE A 300 -4.01 24.92 13.85
C ILE A 300 -4.97 23.87 13.32
N LEU A 301 -5.52 23.00 14.16
CA LEU A 301 -6.58 22.06 13.77
C LEU A 301 -7.83 22.77 13.21
N ARG A 302 -8.21 23.94 13.76
CA ARG A 302 -9.28 24.79 13.18
C ARG A 302 -8.89 25.30 11.80
N ALA A 303 -7.68 25.83 11.64
CA ALA A 303 -7.18 26.36 10.36
C ALA A 303 -7.04 25.26 9.28
N MET A 304 -6.71 24.04 9.71
CA MET A 304 -6.70 22.82 8.89
C MET A 304 -8.11 22.32 8.51
N ARG A 305 -9.17 22.91 9.08
CA ARG A 305 -10.58 22.46 8.99
C ARG A 305 -10.80 21.03 9.52
N ARG A 306 -10.07 20.62 10.55
CA ARG A 306 -10.35 19.38 11.27
C ARG A 306 -11.59 19.58 12.14
N SER A 307 -12.46 18.56 12.19
CA SER A 307 -13.71 18.57 12.98
C SER A 307 -13.54 18.09 14.43
N TYR A 308 -12.31 17.82 14.87
CA TYR A 308 -11.96 17.43 16.23
C TYR A 308 -10.85 18.33 16.79
N ARG A 309 -10.69 18.31 18.11
CA ARG A 309 -9.69 19.04 18.88
C ARG A 309 -8.87 18.08 19.73
N SER A 310 -7.78 18.56 20.32
CA SER A 310 -6.84 17.78 21.12
C SER A 310 -7.54 16.96 22.21
N GLU A 311 -8.46 17.57 22.98
CA GLU A 311 -9.23 16.89 24.03
C GLU A 311 -10.04 15.69 23.51
N LYS A 312 -10.84 15.89 22.45
CA LYS A 312 -11.62 14.80 21.82
C LYS A 312 -10.70 13.70 21.29
N PHE A 313 -9.58 14.08 20.68
CA PHE A 313 -8.61 13.14 20.14
C PHE A 313 -8.00 12.27 21.24
N LEU A 314 -7.48 12.88 22.31
CA LEU A 314 -6.91 12.17 23.46
C LEU A 314 -7.95 11.27 24.14
N GLY A 315 -9.19 11.76 24.30
CA GLY A 315 -10.27 10.95 24.87
C GLY A 315 -10.63 9.72 24.02
N ILE A 316 -10.46 9.78 22.68
CA ILE A 316 -10.59 8.57 21.84
C ILE A 316 -9.48 7.57 22.18
N LEU A 317 -8.23 8.03 22.32
CA LEU A 317 -7.11 7.16 22.67
C LEU A 317 -7.30 6.50 24.04
N ASP A 318 -7.83 7.24 25.02
CA ASP A 318 -8.13 6.70 26.35
C ASP A 318 -9.17 5.57 26.28
N ARG A 319 -10.23 5.75 25.49
CA ARG A 319 -11.26 4.71 25.28
C ARG A 319 -10.69 3.49 24.56
N VAL A 320 -9.85 3.69 23.55
CA VAL A 320 -9.16 2.58 22.85
C VAL A 320 -8.27 1.81 23.83
N ARG A 321 -7.44 2.49 24.61
CA ARG A 321 -6.55 1.86 25.59
C ARG A 321 -7.30 1.16 26.72
N ALA A 322 -8.48 1.66 27.10
CA ALA A 322 -9.32 1.00 28.10
C ALA A 322 -9.86 -0.35 27.61
N LYS A 323 -10.20 -0.48 26.32
CA LYS A 323 -10.76 -1.71 25.73
C LYS A 323 -9.73 -2.62 25.08
N ILE A 324 -8.65 -2.05 24.57
CA ILE A 324 -7.56 -2.72 23.86
C ILE A 324 -6.22 -2.21 24.41
N PRO A 325 -5.82 -2.63 25.63
CA PRO A 325 -4.66 -2.06 26.34
C PRO A 325 -3.32 -2.24 25.61
N ASN A 326 -3.22 -3.25 24.76
CA ASN A 326 -2.05 -3.56 23.94
C ASN A 326 -2.10 -2.93 22.53
N ALA A 327 -3.06 -2.04 22.24
CA ALA A 327 -3.16 -1.41 20.93
C ALA A 327 -1.93 -0.54 20.61
N ALA A 328 -1.25 -0.82 19.50
CA ALA A 328 -0.24 0.07 18.95
C ALA A 328 -0.91 1.19 18.16
N ILE A 329 -0.82 2.41 18.69
CA ILE A 329 -1.41 3.60 18.07
C ILE A 329 -0.32 4.37 17.34
N SER A 330 -0.51 4.62 16.05
CA SER A 330 0.34 5.48 15.23
C SER A 330 -0.41 6.71 14.73
N THR A 331 0.30 7.72 14.22
CA THR A 331 -0.31 8.97 13.77
C THR A 331 0.45 9.59 12.59
N ASP A 332 -0.17 10.59 11.96
CA ASP A 332 0.49 11.55 11.08
C ASP A 332 0.52 12.93 11.75
N ILE A 333 1.62 13.68 11.61
CA ILE A 333 1.77 15.04 12.11
C ILE A 333 2.40 15.92 11.03
N ILE A 334 1.84 17.12 10.83
CA ILE A 334 2.35 18.12 9.90
C ILE A 334 2.90 19.29 10.73
N VAL A 335 4.17 19.61 10.54
CA VAL A 335 4.87 20.74 11.17
C VAL A 335 4.97 21.90 10.20
N GLY A 336 4.82 23.13 10.68
CA GLY A 336 5.00 24.33 9.85
C GLY A 336 3.78 24.69 9.01
N PHE A 337 2.58 24.27 9.41
CA PHE A 337 1.34 24.69 8.74
C PHE A 337 1.21 26.23 8.76
N PRO A 338 0.60 26.86 7.73
CA PRO A 338 0.50 28.32 7.65
C PRO A 338 -0.10 28.93 8.93
N GLY A 339 0.64 29.87 9.50
CA GLY A 339 0.33 30.56 10.74
C GLY A 339 0.77 29.85 12.02
N GLU A 340 1.43 28.69 12.01
CA GLU A 340 1.88 27.98 13.22
C GLU A 340 2.93 28.76 14.05
N THR A 341 2.59 29.09 15.30
CA THR A 341 3.52 29.75 16.24
C THR A 341 4.25 28.73 17.13
N GLU A 342 5.21 29.20 17.93
CA GLU A 342 5.93 28.32 18.86
C GLU A 342 4.98 27.73 19.91
N GLU A 343 4.00 28.50 20.39
CA GLU A 343 3.01 28.03 21.35
C GLU A 343 2.16 26.88 20.78
N ASP A 344 1.78 26.95 19.49
CA ASP A 344 1.05 25.84 18.84
C ASP A 344 1.92 24.60 18.66
N PHE A 345 3.21 24.80 18.40
CA PHE A 345 4.16 23.70 18.30
C PHE A 345 4.35 23.02 19.67
N GLN A 346 4.45 23.79 20.75
CA GLN A 346 4.49 23.26 22.12
C GLN A 346 3.22 22.47 22.47
N GLU A 347 2.04 22.93 22.05
CA GLU A 347 0.79 22.15 22.19
C GLU A 347 0.85 20.83 21.40
N THR A 348 1.51 20.83 20.24
CA THR A 348 1.75 19.60 19.47
C THR A 348 2.65 18.63 20.23
N LEU A 349 3.77 19.09 20.80
CA LEU A 349 4.63 18.27 21.66
C LEU A 349 3.87 17.74 22.87
N ARG A 350 3.08 18.58 23.55
CA ARG A 350 2.25 18.17 24.72
C ARG A 350 1.29 17.04 24.36
N VAL A 351 0.60 17.14 23.23
CA VAL A 351 -0.33 16.09 22.78
C VAL A 351 0.41 14.81 22.41
N VAL A 352 1.58 14.89 21.77
CA VAL A 352 2.41 13.72 21.44
C VAL A 352 2.88 12.99 22.70
N GLU A 353 3.35 13.73 23.71
CA GLU A 353 3.77 13.18 25.01
C GLU A 353 2.62 12.46 25.73
N GLN A 354 1.41 13.04 25.72
CA GLN A 354 0.23 12.42 26.35
C GLN A 354 -0.29 11.23 25.53
N ALA A 355 -0.29 11.38 24.20
CA ALA A 355 -0.79 10.36 23.29
C ALA A 355 0.13 9.15 23.21
N ARG A 356 1.43 9.26 23.51
CA ARG A 356 2.41 8.15 23.53
C ARG A 356 2.27 7.20 22.33
N PHE A 357 2.39 7.75 21.13
CA PHE A 357 2.25 6.95 19.90
C PHE A 357 3.39 5.94 19.80
N ALA A 358 3.06 4.70 19.41
CA ALA A 358 4.04 3.65 19.14
C ALA A 358 4.94 4.01 17.93
N SER A 359 4.39 4.79 16.99
CA SER A 359 5.14 5.43 15.90
C SER A 359 4.39 6.65 15.39
N ALA A 360 5.08 7.60 14.77
CA ALA A 360 4.43 8.69 14.06
C ALA A 360 5.13 8.95 12.72
N PHE A 361 4.34 9.25 11.71
CA PHE A 361 4.84 9.81 10.46
C PHE A 361 4.79 11.33 10.56
N THR A 362 5.97 11.93 10.63
CA THR A 362 6.15 13.38 10.71
C THR A 362 6.41 13.94 9.32
N PHE A 363 5.77 15.04 8.99
CA PHE A 363 5.88 15.71 7.70
C PHE A 363 6.12 17.19 7.91
N GLN A 364 6.98 17.78 7.08
CA GLN A 364 7.01 19.23 6.91
C GLN A 364 5.85 19.64 6.02
N TYR A 365 5.19 20.76 6.35
CA TYR A 365 4.15 21.29 5.49
C TYR A 365 4.73 21.65 4.13
N SER A 366 4.15 21.07 3.09
CA SER A 366 4.52 21.31 1.70
C SER A 366 3.36 21.99 0.98
N ILE A 367 3.64 23.14 0.37
CA ILE A 367 2.64 23.94 -0.36
C ILE A 367 2.17 23.15 -1.59
N ARG A 368 0.86 22.91 -1.68
CA ARG A 368 0.26 22.20 -2.82
C ARG A 368 -0.68 23.12 -3.60
N PRO A 369 -0.34 23.49 -4.85
CA PRO A 369 -1.22 24.26 -5.70
C PRO A 369 -2.62 23.64 -5.78
N GLY A 370 -3.65 24.48 -5.69
CA GLY A 370 -5.06 24.05 -5.67
C GLY A 370 -5.62 23.73 -4.29
N THR A 371 -4.82 23.74 -3.22
CA THR A 371 -5.32 23.60 -1.84
C THR A 371 -5.56 24.98 -1.20
N PRO A 372 -6.57 25.15 -0.32
CA PRO A 372 -6.77 26.41 0.39
C PRO A 372 -5.57 26.88 1.22
N ALA A 373 -4.81 25.95 1.81
CA ALA A 373 -3.63 26.28 2.63
C ALA A 373 -2.46 26.82 1.79
N ALA A 374 -2.40 26.51 0.50
CA ALA A 374 -1.33 27.01 -0.38
C ALA A 374 -1.38 28.52 -0.59
N THR A 375 -2.55 29.14 -0.44
CA THR A 375 -2.75 30.59 -0.59
C THR A 375 -2.97 31.29 0.76
N MET A 376 -2.85 30.58 1.88
CA MET A 376 -2.93 31.21 3.20
C MET A 376 -1.74 32.15 3.42
N ALA A 377 -2.00 33.29 4.07
CA ALA A 377 -0.94 34.15 4.60
C ALA A 377 -0.13 33.42 5.69
N ASP A 378 0.99 34.00 6.10
CA ASP A 378 1.80 33.54 7.24
C ASP A 378 2.42 32.14 7.05
N GLN A 379 2.93 31.86 5.85
CA GLN A 379 3.76 30.68 5.61
C GLN A 379 4.98 30.71 6.57
N VAL A 380 5.28 29.59 7.22
CA VAL A 380 6.35 29.50 8.22
C VAL A 380 7.71 29.38 7.49
N PRO A 381 8.76 30.13 7.89
CA PRO A 381 10.08 30.00 7.27
C PRO A 381 10.64 28.58 7.37
N LYS A 382 11.25 28.07 6.28
CA LYS A 382 11.77 26.69 6.20
C LYS A 382 12.71 26.32 7.36
N ALA A 383 13.57 27.24 7.79
CA ALA A 383 14.49 27.00 8.90
C ALA A 383 13.76 26.73 10.24
N VAL A 384 12.62 27.39 10.48
CA VAL A 384 11.78 27.17 11.66
C VAL A 384 11.04 25.84 11.54
N VAL A 385 10.52 25.51 10.35
CA VAL A 385 9.86 24.22 10.10
C VAL A 385 10.83 23.06 10.33
N GLN A 386 12.07 23.18 9.86
CA GLN A 386 13.13 22.19 10.04
C GLN A 386 13.48 22.00 11.52
N GLU A 387 13.72 23.08 12.27
CA GLU A 387 14.04 23.03 13.70
C GLU A 387 12.92 22.35 14.52
N ARG A 388 11.66 22.70 14.23
CA ARG A 388 10.50 22.07 14.86
C ARG A 388 10.36 20.59 14.47
N TYR A 389 10.60 20.26 13.21
CA TYR A 389 10.56 18.88 12.72
C TYR A 389 11.59 18.00 13.46
N GLU A 390 12.81 18.49 13.65
CA GLU A 390 13.88 17.79 14.39
C GLU A 390 13.49 17.58 15.86
N ARG A 391 12.95 18.61 16.52
CA ARG A 391 12.48 18.51 17.92
C ARG A 391 11.33 17.51 18.08
N LEU A 392 10.35 17.55 17.19
CA LEU A 392 9.24 16.60 17.20
C LEU A 392 9.74 15.17 16.97
N THR A 393 10.66 14.98 16.02
CA THR A 393 11.25 13.67 15.71
C THR A 393 11.99 13.12 16.92
N ALA A 394 12.81 13.92 17.60
CA ALA A 394 13.52 13.50 18.81
C ALA A 394 12.56 13.07 19.94
N VAL A 395 11.46 13.80 20.14
CA VAL A 395 10.43 13.42 21.13
C VAL A 395 9.73 12.11 20.74
N GLN A 396 9.34 11.96 19.48
CA GLN A 396 8.68 10.74 19.00
C GLN A 396 9.61 9.53 19.05
N GLU A 397 10.89 9.67 18.69
CA GLU A 397 11.86 8.57 18.75
C GLU A 397 12.05 8.05 20.17
N ARG A 398 12.18 8.97 21.15
CA ARG A 398 12.23 8.61 22.57
C ARG A 398 10.97 7.85 23.00
N ILE A 399 9.79 8.36 22.66
CA ILE A 399 8.51 7.69 22.99
C ILE A 399 8.42 6.32 22.31
N SER A 400 8.81 6.21 21.05
CA SER A 400 8.76 4.95 20.29
C SER A 400 9.67 3.90 20.92
N LEU A 401 10.88 4.30 21.35
CA LEU A 401 11.79 3.44 22.10
C LEU A 401 11.16 3.00 23.41
N GLU A 402 10.64 3.92 24.24
CA GLU A 402 9.98 3.58 25.50
C GLU A 402 8.79 2.61 25.30
N GLU A 403 7.99 2.79 24.25
CA GLU A 403 6.90 1.88 23.92
C GLU A 403 7.40 0.52 23.41
N ASN A 404 8.55 0.45 22.73
CA ASN A 404 9.21 -0.79 22.30
C ASN A 404 9.88 -1.53 23.47
N GLU A 405 10.48 -0.82 24.42
CA GLU A 405 11.08 -1.41 25.63
C GLU A 405 10.04 -2.11 26.49
N ARG A 406 8.79 -1.64 26.50
CA ARG A 406 7.66 -2.34 27.15
C ARG A 406 7.35 -3.71 26.53
N GLN A 407 7.87 -4.01 25.34
CA GLN A 407 7.71 -5.31 24.70
C GLN A 407 8.79 -6.32 25.13
N LEU A 408 9.87 -5.88 25.79
CA LEU A 408 10.96 -6.75 26.21
C LEU A 408 10.45 -7.90 27.08
N GLY A 409 10.89 -9.12 26.77
CA GLY A 409 10.49 -10.35 27.45
C GLY A 409 9.10 -10.87 27.09
N ARG A 410 8.28 -10.11 26.35
CA ARG A 410 6.98 -10.60 25.86
C ARG A 410 7.17 -11.59 24.73
N THR A 411 6.33 -12.60 24.72
CA THR A 411 6.20 -13.54 23.60
C THR A 411 5.17 -12.97 22.62
N VAL A 412 5.52 -12.92 21.34
CA VAL A 412 4.69 -12.35 20.27
C VAL A 412 4.63 -13.30 19.06
N GLU A 413 3.50 -13.28 18.36
CA GLU A 413 3.32 -13.99 17.10
C GLU A 413 3.66 -13.08 15.91
N VAL A 414 4.63 -13.50 15.12
CA VAL A 414 5.16 -12.74 13.98
C VAL A 414 4.78 -13.45 12.69
N LEU A 415 4.02 -12.76 11.83
CA LEU A 415 3.77 -13.21 10.47
C LEU A 415 5.00 -12.93 9.63
N VAL A 416 5.61 -13.97 9.08
CA VAL A 416 6.87 -13.87 8.33
C VAL A 416 6.62 -13.20 6.98
N SER A 417 7.42 -12.17 6.70
CA SER A 417 7.32 -11.37 5.48
C SER A 417 8.44 -11.69 4.49
N THR A 418 8.19 -11.46 3.21
CA THR A 418 9.25 -11.46 2.18
C THR A 418 9.96 -10.11 2.16
N GLY A 419 11.30 -10.09 2.19
CA GLY A 419 12.10 -8.91 1.82
C GLY A 419 12.07 -7.70 2.77
N GLU A 420 11.56 -7.83 4.01
CA GLU A 420 11.55 -6.71 4.97
C GLU A 420 12.91 -6.45 5.63
N GLY A 421 13.86 -7.38 5.57
CA GLY A 421 15.17 -7.21 6.20
C GLY A 421 16.28 -6.94 5.19
N LYS A 422 16.78 -5.70 5.21
CA LYS A 422 17.85 -5.22 4.33
C LYS A 422 19.19 -5.94 4.54
N LYS A 423 19.34 -6.70 5.63
CA LYS A 423 20.58 -7.40 6.05
C LYS A 423 20.35 -8.88 6.36
N ASP A 424 19.26 -9.47 5.86
CA ASP A 424 18.87 -10.85 6.20
C ASP A 424 19.97 -11.86 5.84
N GLY A 425 20.64 -11.68 4.69
CA GLY A 425 21.78 -12.51 4.28
C GLY A 425 23.04 -12.36 5.13
N GLU A 426 23.27 -11.18 5.74
CA GLU A 426 24.46 -10.91 6.57
C GLU A 426 24.26 -11.29 8.04
N THR A 427 23.01 -11.27 8.51
CA THR A 427 22.68 -11.41 9.94
C THR A 427 21.98 -12.74 10.28
N HIS A 428 21.70 -13.59 9.30
CA HIS A 428 20.92 -14.83 9.46
C HIS A 428 19.57 -14.62 10.17
N ARG A 429 18.99 -13.42 9.98
CA ARG A 429 17.70 -13.05 10.52
C ARG A 429 16.65 -13.10 9.44
N MET A 430 15.42 -13.35 9.87
CA MET A 430 14.22 -13.15 9.09
C MET A 430 13.36 -12.07 9.74
N SER A 431 12.46 -11.50 8.96
CA SER A 431 11.67 -10.36 9.36
C SER A 431 10.18 -10.65 9.22
N GLY A 432 9.38 -10.01 10.06
CA GLY A 432 7.94 -10.08 9.94
C GLY A 432 7.21 -9.07 10.81
N ARG A 433 5.89 -9.16 10.81
CA ARG A 433 5.01 -8.23 11.53
C ARG A 433 4.27 -8.93 12.67
N ALA A 434 4.38 -8.36 13.86
CA ALA A 434 3.56 -8.76 15.01
C ALA A 434 2.08 -8.40 14.77
N GLU A 435 1.19 -8.87 15.65
CA GLU A 435 -0.24 -8.53 15.60
C GLU A 435 -0.47 -7.01 15.59
N ASP A 436 0.28 -6.26 16.40
CA ASP A 436 0.21 -4.80 16.48
C ASP A 436 0.98 -4.08 15.35
N SER A 437 1.45 -4.83 14.35
CA SER A 437 2.23 -4.39 13.18
C SER A 437 3.65 -3.88 13.45
N ARG A 438 4.19 -4.06 14.66
CA ARG A 438 5.61 -3.80 14.89
C ARG A 438 6.47 -4.73 14.03
N LEU A 439 7.54 -4.16 13.48
CA LEU A 439 8.55 -4.92 12.74
C LEU A 439 9.39 -5.70 13.75
N VAL A 440 9.47 -7.02 13.56
CA VAL A 440 10.28 -7.90 14.39
C VAL A 440 11.29 -8.60 13.50
N HIS A 441 12.57 -8.42 13.80
CA HIS A 441 13.64 -9.23 13.23
C HIS A 441 13.96 -10.35 14.21
N PHE A 442 13.89 -11.59 13.76
CA PHE A 442 14.14 -12.76 14.59
C PHE A 442 15.24 -13.63 13.99
N GLU A 443 16.05 -14.22 14.87
CA GLU A 443 17.08 -15.16 14.49
C GLU A 443 16.46 -16.48 14.03
N VAL A 444 17.06 -17.14 13.03
CA VAL A 444 16.73 -18.53 12.67
C VAL A 444 17.88 -19.44 13.09
N PRO A 445 17.79 -20.14 14.25
CA PRO A 445 18.84 -21.02 14.73
C PRO A 445 19.12 -22.16 13.75
N ALA A 446 20.39 -22.61 13.65
CA ALA A 446 20.82 -23.62 12.68
C ALA A 446 20.11 -24.99 12.83
N ASN A 447 19.62 -25.31 14.03
CA ASN A 447 18.84 -26.51 14.35
C ASN A 447 17.31 -26.30 14.20
N SER A 448 16.87 -25.14 13.73
CA SER A 448 15.46 -24.81 13.51
C SER A 448 15.08 -25.06 12.05
N PRO A 449 13.86 -25.54 11.77
CA PRO A 449 13.31 -25.40 10.43
C PRO A 449 13.22 -23.93 10.04
N VAL A 450 13.36 -23.64 8.74
CA VAL A 450 13.19 -22.29 8.18
C VAL A 450 11.69 -22.03 7.99
N PRO A 451 11.14 -20.92 8.52
CA PRO A 451 9.77 -20.54 8.24
C PRO A 451 9.64 -20.00 6.82
N ARG A 452 8.49 -20.21 6.18
CA ARG A 452 8.18 -19.63 4.87
C ARG A 452 7.53 -18.27 5.06
N PRO A 453 7.63 -17.34 4.09
CA PRO A 453 6.72 -16.20 4.05
C PRO A 453 5.26 -16.65 4.20
N GLY A 454 4.50 -15.96 5.05
CA GLY A 454 3.13 -16.34 5.41
C GLY A 454 2.99 -17.31 6.58
N ASP A 455 4.03 -18.03 7.00
CA ASP A 455 4.00 -18.78 8.25
C ASP A 455 4.03 -17.82 9.46
N VAL A 456 3.60 -18.31 10.62
CA VAL A 456 3.63 -17.54 11.87
C VAL A 456 4.66 -18.15 12.82
N VAL A 457 5.55 -17.31 13.35
CA VAL A 457 6.54 -17.73 14.35
C VAL A 457 6.24 -17.10 15.70
N THR A 458 6.38 -17.89 16.77
CA THR A 458 6.25 -17.41 18.14
C THR A 458 7.63 -17.15 18.70
N VAL A 459 7.93 -15.89 19.02
CA VAL A 459 9.27 -15.46 19.47
C VAL A 459 9.19 -14.57 20.71
N GLN A 460 10.23 -14.58 21.54
CA GLN A 460 10.35 -13.67 22.67
C GLN A 460 11.19 -12.46 22.28
N VAL A 461 10.67 -11.25 22.54
CA VAL A 461 11.40 -10.01 22.26
C VAL A 461 12.57 -9.87 23.23
N THR A 462 13.79 -9.76 22.69
CA THR A 462 15.04 -9.65 23.47
C THR A 462 15.64 -8.26 23.44
N HIS A 463 15.36 -7.48 22.40
CA HIS A 463 15.85 -6.11 22.28
C HIS A 463 14.81 -5.19 21.62
N ALA A 464 14.90 -3.91 21.94
CA ALA A 464 14.02 -2.87 21.45
C ALA A 464 14.86 -1.75 20.83
N ALA A 465 14.53 -1.36 19.60
CA ALA A 465 15.02 -0.15 18.96
C ALA A 465 13.82 0.80 18.72
N PRO A 466 14.02 2.07 18.36
CA PRO A 466 12.90 3.00 18.14
C PRO A 466 11.90 2.53 17.05
N PHE A 467 12.38 1.79 16.05
CA PHE A 467 11.59 1.46 14.85
C PHE A 467 11.40 -0.04 14.59
N HIS A 468 11.99 -0.91 15.43
CA HIS A 468 11.87 -2.36 15.30
C HIS A 468 12.18 -3.05 16.62
N LEU A 469 11.81 -4.32 16.70
CA LEU A 469 12.15 -5.23 17.79
C LEU A 469 13.11 -6.30 17.27
N LEU A 470 13.95 -6.82 18.17
CA LEU A 470 14.74 -8.03 17.91
C LEU A 470 14.26 -9.16 18.81
N ALA A 471 14.28 -10.37 18.26
CA ALA A 471 13.99 -11.60 18.96
C ALA A 471 15.05 -12.64 18.62
N ASP A 472 16.17 -12.55 19.31
CA ASP A 472 17.29 -13.49 19.20
C ASP A 472 17.04 -14.70 20.13
N SER A 473 17.46 -15.90 19.72
CA SER A 473 17.24 -17.12 20.52
C SER A 473 18.32 -17.23 21.59
N PRO A 474 18.05 -16.98 22.88
CA PRO A 474 19.12 -16.85 23.87
C PRO A 474 19.89 -18.16 24.12
N GLN A 475 19.30 -19.31 23.77
CA GLN A 475 19.88 -20.65 23.92
C GLN A 475 19.97 -21.43 22.59
N GLY A 476 19.68 -20.81 21.44
CA GLY A 476 19.58 -21.53 20.17
C GLY A 476 18.45 -22.57 20.15
N ALA A 477 17.38 -22.34 20.91
CA ALA A 477 16.19 -23.17 20.88
C ALA A 477 15.50 -23.02 19.50
N PRO A 478 15.03 -24.13 18.89
CA PRO A 478 14.30 -24.08 17.62
C PRO A 478 13.10 -23.14 17.67
N LEU A 479 12.78 -22.49 16.55
CA LEU A 479 11.61 -21.63 16.44
C LEU A 479 10.32 -22.46 16.59
N ALA A 480 9.36 -21.92 17.32
CA ALA A 480 7.98 -22.40 17.31
C ALA A 480 7.27 -21.86 16.07
N ILE A 481 7.21 -22.68 15.01
CA ILE A 481 6.64 -22.31 13.71
C ILE A 481 5.27 -22.95 13.54
N ARG A 482 4.25 -22.11 13.33
CA ARG A 482 2.92 -22.52 12.87
C ARG A 482 2.87 -22.39 11.36
N ARG A 483 2.79 -23.54 10.68
CA ARG A 483 2.56 -23.58 9.22
C ARG A 483 1.14 -23.11 8.91
N THR A 484 1.00 -22.31 7.86
CA THR A 484 -0.28 -21.71 7.48
C THR A 484 -0.61 -21.99 6.01
N ARG A 485 -1.88 -21.80 5.65
CA ARG A 485 -2.33 -21.81 4.25
C ARG A 485 -1.59 -20.78 3.38
N ALA A 486 -1.12 -19.69 3.99
CA ALA A 486 -0.36 -18.66 3.31
C ALA A 486 1.06 -19.14 2.98
N GLY A 487 1.70 -19.84 3.90
CA GLY A 487 2.98 -20.50 3.63
C GLY A 487 2.86 -21.59 2.55
N ASP A 488 1.73 -22.31 2.53
CA ASP A 488 1.47 -23.31 1.48
C ASP A 488 1.22 -22.67 0.11
N ALA A 489 0.50 -21.54 0.07
CA ALA A 489 0.31 -20.75 -1.15
C ALA A 489 1.64 -20.19 -1.68
N TRP A 490 2.53 -19.71 -0.79
CA TRP A 490 3.87 -19.29 -1.17
C TRP A 490 4.67 -20.44 -1.80
N ASP A 491 4.69 -21.63 -1.19
CA ASP A 491 5.37 -22.79 -1.77
C ASP A 491 4.83 -23.16 -3.16
N ALA A 492 3.50 -23.10 -3.34
CA ALA A 492 2.86 -23.38 -4.63
C ALA A 492 3.28 -22.37 -5.71
N GLU A 493 3.32 -21.08 -5.38
CA GLU A 493 3.78 -20.02 -6.29
C GLU A 493 5.27 -20.20 -6.67
N GLN A 494 6.12 -20.53 -5.70
CA GLN A 494 7.54 -20.80 -5.99
C GLN A 494 7.72 -22.02 -6.90
N ALA A 495 6.93 -23.07 -6.68
CA ALA A 495 6.95 -24.26 -7.53
C ALA A 495 6.50 -23.97 -8.96
N GLU A 496 5.46 -23.13 -9.14
CA GLU A 496 4.98 -22.69 -10.45
C GLU A 496 6.03 -21.83 -11.17
N ALA A 497 6.69 -20.91 -10.45
CA ALA A 497 7.76 -20.07 -10.99
C ALA A 497 8.99 -20.88 -11.45
N CYS A 498 9.30 -21.99 -10.76
CA CYS A 498 10.37 -22.92 -11.14
C CYS A 498 9.96 -23.95 -12.21
N GLY A 499 8.67 -24.06 -12.52
CA GLY A 499 8.14 -24.95 -13.55
C GLY A 499 8.46 -24.44 -14.96
N ILE A 500 9.23 -25.21 -15.73
CA ILE A 500 9.39 -24.97 -17.17
C ILE A 500 7.98 -24.99 -17.80
N PRO A 501 7.56 -23.97 -18.59
CA PRO A 501 6.27 -24.02 -19.25
C PRO A 501 6.27 -25.20 -20.23
N SER A 502 5.55 -26.27 -19.91
CA SER A 502 5.24 -27.29 -20.89
C SER A 502 4.27 -26.67 -21.90
N GLY A 503 4.82 -26.17 -23.01
CA GLY A 503 4.05 -25.55 -24.08
C GLY A 503 2.89 -26.44 -24.49
N HIS A 504 1.67 -26.00 -24.22
CA HIS A 504 0.47 -26.53 -24.86
C HIS A 504 0.35 -25.88 -26.23
N SER A 505 0.98 -26.50 -27.23
CA SER A 505 0.66 -26.24 -28.63
C SER A 505 -0.53 -27.13 -29.03
N HIS A 506 -1.66 -26.48 -29.31
CA HIS A 506 -2.72 -27.10 -30.11
C HIS A 506 -2.20 -27.36 -31.52
N GLY A 507 -2.12 -28.64 -31.92
CA GLY A 507 -1.78 -29.05 -33.28
C GLY A 507 -2.07 -30.52 -33.51
N ALA A 508 -2.97 -30.81 -34.44
CA ALA A 508 -3.44 -32.15 -34.75
C ALA A 508 -2.42 -33.01 -35.50
N ALA A 509 -2.39 -34.29 -35.09
CA ALA A 509 -2.21 -35.52 -35.88
C ALA A 509 -0.82 -36.05 -36.29
N THR A 510 -0.72 -37.37 -36.02
CA THR A 510 0.05 -38.47 -36.65
C THR A 510 1.33 -38.95 -35.97
N GLY A 511 1.43 -40.27 -35.85
CA GLY A 511 2.24 -40.95 -34.85
C GLY A 511 3.68 -41.24 -35.24
N ALA A 512 4.50 -41.47 -34.22
CA ALA A 512 5.53 -42.52 -34.17
C ALA A 512 6.04 -42.66 -32.73
N SER A 513 6.18 -43.89 -32.28
CA SER A 513 6.71 -44.28 -30.97
C SER A 513 8.19 -43.89 -30.82
N GLY A 514 8.50 -43.07 -29.81
CA GLY A 514 9.87 -42.72 -29.40
C GLY A 514 10.08 -42.99 -27.91
N SER A 515 11.18 -43.68 -27.60
CA SER A 515 11.60 -44.26 -26.32
C SER A 515 11.62 -43.31 -25.12
N VAL A 516 11.13 -43.79 -23.96
CA VAL A 516 11.32 -43.16 -22.64
C VAL A 516 12.70 -43.51 -22.10
N THR A 517 13.59 -42.53 -22.00
CA THR A 517 14.84 -42.63 -21.23
C THR A 517 14.61 -42.12 -19.81
N LEU A 518 14.60 -43.03 -18.83
CA LEU A 518 14.64 -42.73 -17.40
C LEU A 518 16.02 -42.13 -17.04
N GLY A 519 16.11 -40.80 -16.99
CA GLY A 519 17.26 -40.10 -16.41
C GLY A 519 17.06 -39.89 -14.92
N MET A 520 17.87 -40.51 -14.09
CA MET A 520 17.91 -40.26 -12.63
C MET A 520 18.41 -38.82 -12.35
N PRO A 521 17.82 -38.10 -11.37
CA PRO A 521 18.29 -36.77 -11.02
C PRO A 521 19.61 -36.84 -10.22
N THR A 522 20.66 -36.23 -10.77
CA THR A 522 21.90 -35.93 -10.01
C THR A 522 21.75 -34.60 -9.29
N LEU A 523 21.87 -34.61 -7.96
CA LEU A 523 21.97 -33.42 -7.12
C LEU A 523 23.18 -32.57 -7.53
N ARG A 524 22.96 -31.30 -7.87
CA ARG A 524 24.03 -30.31 -8.04
C ARG A 524 24.30 -29.61 -6.70
N PRO A 525 25.57 -29.33 -6.34
CA PRO A 525 25.88 -28.54 -5.15
C PRO A 525 25.37 -27.11 -5.33
N LEU A 526 24.78 -26.56 -4.26
CA LEU A 526 24.36 -25.16 -4.17
C LEU A 526 25.58 -24.25 -4.37
N GLY A 527 25.69 -23.67 -5.57
CA GLY A 527 26.64 -22.62 -5.91
C GLY A 527 25.94 -21.27 -5.91
N GLU A 528 26.54 -20.33 -5.19
CA GLU A 528 26.14 -18.93 -5.02
C GLU A 528 25.77 -18.24 -6.33
N SER A 529 24.48 -17.98 -6.57
CA SER A 529 23.98 -16.79 -7.27
C SER A 529 22.45 -16.75 -7.17
N ALA A 530 21.93 -16.32 -6.02
CA ALA A 530 20.57 -15.83 -5.91
C ALA A 530 20.67 -14.32 -5.67
N ILE A 531 20.65 -13.54 -6.75
CA ILE A 531 20.62 -12.09 -6.66
C ILE A 531 19.20 -11.72 -6.23
N ALA A 532 19.09 -11.30 -4.97
CA ALA A 532 17.84 -10.88 -4.35
C ALA A 532 17.21 -9.69 -5.09
N VAL A 533 15.92 -9.80 -5.39
CA VAL A 533 15.08 -8.67 -5.81
C VAL A 533 14.95 -7.74 -4.60
N ALA A 534 15.67 -6.62 -4.65
CA ALA A 534 15.61 -5.58 -3.64
C ALA A 534 14.48 -4.58 -3.95
N THR A 535 13.34 -4.72 -3.30
CA THR A 535 12.43 -3.58 -3.12
C THR A 535 13.09 -2.61 -2.16
N ALA A 536 13.67 -1.53 -2.71
CA ALA A 536 14.26 -0.47 -1.91
C ALA A 536 13.20 0.15 -0.97
N PRO A 537 13.56 0.43 0.29
CA PRO A 537 12.70 1.13 1.24
C PRO A 537 12.33 2.53 0.71
N ILE A 538 11.15 2.99 1.13
CA ILE A 538 10.57 4.30 0.82
C ILE A 538 11.35 5.51 1.42
N TYR A 539 12.42 5.27 2.17
CA TYR A 539 13.28 6.31 2.76
C TYR A 539 14.74 6.10 2.35
N ASP A 540 15.32 7.14 1.76
CA ASP A 540 16.76 7.28 1.56
C ASP A 540 17.36 7.92 2.82
N LEU A 541 18.33 7.27 3.45
CA LEU A 541 19.06 7.80 4.60
C LEU A 541 20.30 8.62 4.17
N ASN A 542 20.58 8.72 2.86
CA ASN A 542 21.72 9.44 2.31
C ASN A 542 21.37 10.85 1.79
N ASP A 543 20.18 11.38 2.08
CA ASP A 543 19.79 12.76 1.74
C ASP A 543 20.57 13.82 2.59
N GLU A 544 21.48 13.39 3.47
CA GLU A 544 22.35 14.26 4.28
C GLU A 544 23.74 14.54 3.67
N LEU A 545 24.01 14.08 2.45
CA LEU A 545 25.27 14.37 1.75
C LEU A 545 25.05 14.82 0.30
N ARG A 546 24.39 15.96 0.10
CA ARG A 546 24.72 16.93 -0.97
C ARG A 546 23.97 18.25 -0.89
#